data_AF-A0A0M2REV2-F1
#
_entry.id   AF-A0A0M2REV2-F1
#
_cell.length_a   1.000
_cell.length_b   1.000
_cell.length_c   1.000
_cell.angle_alpha   90.00
_cell.angle_beta   90.00
_cell.angle_gamma   90.00
#
_symmetry.space_group_name_H-M   'P 1'
#
loop_
_entity.id
_entity.type
_entity.pdbx_description
1 polymer ?
#
loop_
_entity_poly.entity_id
_entity_poly.type
_entity_poly.pdbx_seq_one_letter_code
_entity_poly.pdbx_strand_id
1 'polypeptide(L)'
;MTREQQNEVARILSLSLAPLSRVEIMRELLKLKVKTNSRNMDAASLELQLEVYADELTRFPADCVLQALQDAGRQKWWPDWGTLEALLTPLQDLRQRLLRNLKARDNLIPARNERERRNNEGPEALGFFLGGLTQARQSGDKAD
;
A
#
# COMPACT_ATOMS: atom_id res chain seq x y z
N MET A 1 -19.89 -4.76 6.01
CA MET A 1 -19.03 -3.56 6.13
C MET A 1 -19.63 -2.49 5.24
N THR A 2 -19.91 -1.31 5.77
CA THR A 2 -20.50 -0.21 5.00
C THR A 2 -19.43 0.45 4.11
N ARG A 3 -19.86 1.19 3.07
CA ARG A 3 -18.94 1.92 2.18
C ARG A 3 -18.13 2.98 2.93
N GLU A 4 -18.74 3.62 3.93
CA GLU A 4 -18.07 4.56 4.83
C GLU A 4 -16.97 3.89 5.66
N GLN A 5 -17.25 2.70 6.22
CA GLN A 5 -16.24 1.91 6.94
C GLN A 5 -15.08 1.50 6.05
N GLN A 6 -15.34 1.16 4.78
CA GLN A 6 -14.28 0.81 3.81
C GLN A 6 -13.40 2.01 3.48
N ASN A 7 -14.01 3.17 3.23
CA ASN A 7 -13.28 4.41 2.98
C ASN A 7 -12.39 4.79 4.16
N GLU A 8 -12.90 4.66 5.39
CA GLU A 8 -12.13 4.97 6.59
C GLU A 8 -10.96 3.99 6.79
N VAL A 9 -11.18 2.69 6.57
CA VAL A 9 -10.10 1.70 6.62
C VAL A 9 -9.03 1.97 5.56
N ALA A 10 -9.42 2.32 4.33
CA ALA A 10 -8.47 2.69 3.28
C ALA A 10 -7.68 3.97 3.64
N ARG A 11 -8.32 4.96 4.26
CA ARG A 11 -7.67 6.18 4.76
C ARG A 11 -6.64 5.86 5.84
N ILE A 12 -7.03 5.09 6.86
CA ILE A 12 -6.14 4.67 7.96
C ILE A 12 -4.93 3.90 7.41
N LEU A 13 -5.16 2.94 6.52
CA LEU A 13 -4.07 2.16 5.92
C LEU A 13 -3.13 3.04 5.09
N SER A 14 -3.67 4.00 4.34
CA SER A 14 -2.85 4.94 3.56
C SER A 14 -2.00 5.83 4.47
N LEU A 15 -2.56 6.32 5.58
CA LEU A 15 -1.81 7.08 6.59
C LEU A 15 -0.74 6.23 7.28
N SER A 16 -1.01 4.94 7.53
CA SER A 16 -0.01 4.03 8.11
C SER A 16 1.17 3.72 7.19
N LEU A 17 1.12 4.14 5.92
CA LEU A 17 2.22 4.00 4.96
C LEU A 17 3.04 5.29 4.83
N ALA A 18 2.69 6.35 5.54
CA ALA A 18 3.41 7.62 5.49
C ALA A 18 4.85 7.43 6.02
N PRO A 19 5.86 7.96 5.31
CA PRO A 19 7.24 7.86 5.75
C PRO A 19 7.53 8.81 6.91
N LEU A 20 8.57 8.49 7.67
CA LEU A 20 9.12 9.40 8.68
C LEU A 20 9.83 10.57 7.98
N SER A 21 9.84 11.76 8.59
CA SER A 21 10.57 12.88 7.99
C SER A 21 12.08 12.61 7.99
N ARG A 22 12.79 13.11 6.96
CA ARG A 22 14.24 12.93 6.84
C ARG A 22 15.01 13.42 8.07
N VAL A 23 14.58 14.54 8.66
CA VAL A 23 15.18 15.11 9.87
C VAL A 23 15.05 14.16 11.06
N GLU A 24 13.90 13.52 11.21
CA GLU A 24 13.68 12.52 12.27
C GLU A 24 14.47 11.24 12.00
N ILE A 25 14.54 10.78 10.75
CA ILE A 25 15.36 9.62 10.37
C ILE A 25 16.84 9.88 10.75
N MET A 26 17.38 11.04 10.41
CA MET A 26 18.75 11.42 10.78
C MET A 26 18.97 11.40 12.29
N ARG A 27 18.00 11.90 13.07
CA ARG A 27 18.06 11.84 14.55
C ARG A 27 18.11 10.39 15.05
N GLU A 28 17.30 9.50 14.48
CA GLU A 28 17.29 8.09 14.89
C GLU A 28 18.56 7.35 14.46
N LEU A 29 19.10 7.64 13.27
CA LEU A 29 20.39 7.08 12.84
C LEU A 29 21.54 7.54 13.73
N LEU A 30 21.56 8.80 14.15
CA LEU A 30 22.53 9.29 15.14
C LEU A 30 22.40 8.58 16.49
N LYS A 31 21.17 8.35 16.98
CA LYS A 31 20.95 7.55 18.19
C LYS A 31 21.43 6.11 18.03
N LEU A 32 21.18 5.50 16.87
CA LEU A 32 21.70 4.17 16.55
C LEU A 32 23.23 4.15 16.58
N LYS A 33 23.87 5.22 16.10
CA LYS A 33 25.34 5.32 16.04
C LYS A 33 25.96 5.35 17.41
N VAL A 34 25.31 6.03 18.36
CA VAL A 34 25.74 6.07 19.76
C VAL A 34 25.56 4.71 20.44
N LYS A 35 24.56 3.93 20.06
CA LYS A 35 24.24 2.63 20.69
C LYS A 35 25.05 1.45 20.16
N THR A 36 25.70 1.60 19.00
CA THR A 36 26.35 0.50 18.29
C THR A 36 27.83 0.78 18.06
N ASN A 37 28.64 -0.27 18.06
CA ASN A 37 30.03 -0.15 17.64
C ASN A 37 30.10 -0.07 16.11
N SER A 38 31.05 0.69 15.60
CA SER A 38 31.35 0.76 14.17
C SER A 38 32.83 1.03 13.97
N ARG A 39 33.32 0.84 12.74
CA ARG A 39 34.67 1.28 12.38
C ARG A 39 34.84 2.77 12.64
N ASN A 40 36.05 3.17 13.03
CA ASN A 40 36.42 4.58 13.07
C ASN A 40 36.31 5.12 11.66
N MET A 41 35.48 6.15 11.48
CA MET A 41 35.29 6.88 10.24
C MET A 41 35.55 8.35 10.53
N ASP A 42 36.10 9.06 9.55
CA ASP A 42 36.16 10.51 9.60
C ASP A 42 34.75 11.11 9.49
N ALA A 43 34.62 12.38 9.87
CA ALA A 43 33.34 13.05 9.94
C ALA A 43 32.60 13.09 8.59
N ALA A 44 33.33 13.33 7.49
CA ALA A 44 32.72 13.42 6.15
C ALA A 44 32.18 12.07 5.67
N SER A 45 32.95 10.99 5.89
CA SER A 45 32.47 9.63 5.57
C SER A 45 31.26 9.23 6.42
N LEU A 46 31.23 9.63 7.70
CA LEU A 46 30.10 9.36 8.58
C LEU A 46 28.85 10.10 8.11
N GLU A 47 28.97 11.39 7.81
CA GLU A 47 27.87 12.20 7.30
C GLU A 47 27.30 11.58 6.02
N LEU A 48 28.14 11.24 5.05
CA LEU A 48 27.71 10.57 3.82
C LEU A 48 27.00 9.24 4.09
N GLN A 49 27.49 8.42 5.02
CA GLN A 49 26.84 7.16 5.39
C GLN A 49 25.44 7.41 5.95
N LEU A 50 25.28 8.38 6.86
CA LEU A 50 23.98 8.69 7.47
C LEU A 50 22.99 9.24 6.44
N GLU A 51 23.46 10.12 5.55
CA GLU A 51 22.65 10.71 4.48
C GLU A 51 22.13 9.64 3.52
N VAL A 52 22.98 8.69 3.10
CA VAL A 52 22.57 7.56 2.24
C VAL A 52 21.53 6.69 2.94
N TYR A 53 21.76 6.32 4.20
CA TYR A 53 20.76 5.55 4.95
C TYR A 53 19.46 6.34 5.11
N ALA A 54 19.53 7.64 5.35
CA ALA A 54 18.35 8.48 5.51
C ALA A 54 17.51 8.51 4.23
N ASP A 55 18.14 8.72 3.07
CA ASP A 55 17.46 8.75 1.79
C ASP A 55 16.78 7.42 1.48
N GLU A 56 17.44 6.30 1.73
CA GLU A 56 16.84 4.98 1.52
C GLU A 56 15.68 4.72 2.50
N LEU A 57 15.82 5.11 3.77
CA LEU A 57 14.77 4.93 4.79
C LEU A 57 13.51 5.75 4.54
N THR A 58 13.58 6.87 3.80
CA THR A 58 12.38 7.65 3.42
C THR A 58 11.39 6.87 2.56
N ARG A 59 11.79 5.73 1.98
CA ARG A 59 10.92 4.87 1.17
C ARG A 59 10.01 3.96 2.01
N PHE A 60 10.26 3.88 3.31
CA PHE A 60 9.57 2.97 4.22
C PHE A 60 8.61 3.72 5.16
N PRO A 61 7.52 3.07 5.61
CA PRO A 61 6.62 3.67 6.60
C PRO A 61 7.33 4.01 7.90
N ALA A 62 6.89 5.09 8.55
CA ALA A 62 7.54 5.63 9.73
C ALA A 62 7.73 4.61 10.86
N ASP A 63 6.70 3.82 11.15
CA ASP A 63 6.73 2.82 12.20
C ASP A 63 7.66 1.65 11.87
N CYS A 64 7.75 1.23 10.60
CA CYS A 64 8.70 0.23 10.14
C CYS A 64 10.14 0.70 10.39
N VAL A 65 10.44 1.95 10.03
CA VAL A 65 11.76 2.56 10.24
C VAL A 65 12.09 2.61 11.73
N LEU A 66 11.19 3.12 12.56
CA LEU A 66 11.42 3.23 14.00
C LEU A 66 11.66 1.85 14.65
N GLN A 67 10.84 0.85 14.29
CA GLN A 67 10.99 -0.50 14.81
C GLN A 67 12.33 -1.13 14.37
N ALA A 68 12.66 -1.03 13.08
CA ALA A 68 13.89 -1.60 12.54
C ALA A 68 15.15 -0.97 13.16
N LEU A 69 15.17 0.35 13.33
CA LEU A 69 16.28 1.05 14.00
C LEU A 69 16.36 0.72 15.49
N GLN A 70 15.22 0.54 16.16
CA GLN A 70 15.18 0.10 17.55
C GLN A 70 15.76 -1.31 17.70
N ASP A 71 15.38 -2.24 16.84
CA ASP A 71 15.87 -3.63 16.87
C ASP A 71 17.35 -3.71 16.48
N ALA A 72 17.79 -2.95 15.47
CA ALA A 72 19.21 -2.81 15.13
C ALA A 72 20.03 -2.25 16.30
N GLY A 73 19.47 -1.30 17.05
CA GLY A 73 20.12 -0.71 18.23
C GLY A 73 20.28 -1.66 19.42
N ARG A 74 19.70 -2.87 19.37
CA ARG A 74 19.95 -3.95 20.34
C ARG A 74 21.17 -4.79 19.98
N GLN A 75 21.68 -4.66 18.75
CA GLN A 75 22.86 -5.39 18.28
C GLN A 75 24.14 -4.66 18.67
N LYS A 76 25.25 -5.40 18.74
CA LYS A 76 26.56 -4.84 19.08
C LYS A 76 27.13 -3.94 17.99
N TRP A 77 26.84 -4.24 16.73
CA TRP A 77 27.49 -3.63 15.56
C TRP A 77 26.49 -2.83 14.74
N TRP A 78 26.96 -1.74 14.14
CA TRP A 78 26.20 -0.98 13.16
C TRP A 78 25.76 -1.90 12.01
N PRO A 79 24.47 -1.92 11.64
CA PRO A 79 23.97 -2.82 10.63
C PRO A 79 24.44 -2.42 9.23
N ASP A 80 24.80 -3.40 8.41
CA ASP A 80 24.82 -3.17 6.96
C ASP A 80 23.40 -2.92 6.44
N TRP A 81 23.31 -2.41 5.21
CA TRP A 81 22.03 -2.08 4.61
C TRP A 81 21.11 -3.31 4.48
N GLY A 82 21.65 -4.45 4.05
CA GLY A 82 20.86 -5.68 3.85
C GLY A 82 20.24 -6.20 5.14
N THR A 83 20.95 -6.09 6.27
CA THR A 83 20.43 -6.43 7.60
C THR A 83 19.26 -5.52 7.99
N LEU A 84 19.39 -4.21 7.73
CA LEU A 84 18.33 -3.25 8.05
C LEU A 84 17.11 -3.43 7.13
N GLU A 85 17.33 -3.65 5.83
CA GLU A 85 16.29 -3.94 4.84
C GLU A 85 15.50 -5.20 5.20
N ALA A 86 16.18 -6.26 5.65
CA ALA A 86 15.53 -7.50 6.09
C ALA A 86 14.57 -7.29 7.29
N LEU A 87 14.80 -6.27 8.13
CA LEU A 87 13.89 -5.89 9.20
C LEU A 87 12.70 -5.05 8.70
N LEU A 88 12.91 -4.24 7.65
CA LEU A 88 11.91 -3.30 7.12
C LEU A 88 10.87 -3.98 6.22
N THR A 89 11.34 -4.78 5.25
CA THR A 89 10.50 -5.31 4.16
C THR A 89 9.30 -6.13 4.65
N PRO A 90 9.44 -7.05 5.63
CA PRO A 90 8.30 -7.83 6.10
C PRO A 90 7.18 -6.97 6.70
N LEU A 91 7.53 -5.88 7.39
CA LEU A 91 6.59 -4.97 8.03
C LEU A 91 5.79 -4.16 7.00
N GLN A 92 6.45 -3.70 5.94
CA GLN A 92 5.82 -2.93 4.86
C GLN A 92 4.94 -3.82 3.95
N ASP A 93 5.41 -5.02 3.62
CA ASP A 93 4.75 -5.90 2.65
C ASP A 93 3.33 -6.29 3.06
N LEU A 94 3.10 -6.50 4.35
CA LEU A 94 1.78 -6.86 4.86
C LEU A 94 0.78 -5.72 4.60
N ARG A 95 1.14 -4.48 4.93
CA ARG A 95 0.26 -3.32 4.76
C ARG A 95 -0.02 -3.02 3.30
N GLN A 96 1.01 -3.10 2.45
CA GLN A 96 0.83 -2.96 1.00
C GLN A 96 -0.09 -4.03 0.42
N ARG A 97 0.01 -5.28 0.89
CA ARG A 97 -0.90 -6.37 0.49
C ARG A 97 -2.34 -6.07 0.91
N LEU A 98 -2.57 -5.63 2.14
CA LEU A 98 -3.90 -5.27 2.64
C LEU A 98 -4.52 -4.11 1.84
N LEU A 99 -3.75 -3.04 1.61
CA LEU A 99 -4.22 -1.90 0.84
C LEU A 99 -4.55 -2.27 -0.61
N ARG A 100 -3.71 -3.10 -1.26
CA ARG A 100 -3.97 -3.62 -2.61
C ARG A 100 -5.26 -4.44 -2.66
N ASN A 101 -5.47 -5.33 -1.68
CA ASN A 101 -6.66 -6.17 -1.61
C ASN A 101 -7.95 -5.36 -1.42
N LEU A 102 -7.91 -4.28 -0.63
CA LEU A 102 -9.07 -3.40 -0.45
C LEU A 102 -9.39 -2.63 -1.74
N LYS A 103 -8.38 -2.02 -2.38
CA LYS A 103 -8.56 -1.33 -3.66
C LYS A 103 -9.09 -2.26 -4.76
N ALA A 104 -8.59 -3.50 -4.80
CA ALA A 104 -9.08 -4.49 -5.76
C ALA A 104 -10.55 -4.84 -5.55
N ARG A 105 -11.01 -4.95 -4.29
CA ARG A 105 -12.43 -5.19 -3.98
C ARG A 105 -13.33 -4.04 -4.43
N ASP A 106 -12.89 -2.80 -4.23
CA ASP A 106 -13.64 -1.63 -4.69
C ASP A 106 -13.76 -1.60 -6.22
N ASN A 107 -12.72 -2.02 -6.94
CA ASN A 107 -12.73 -2.08 -8.41
C ASN A 107 -13.54 -3.26 -8.97
N LEU A 108 -13.63 -4.37 -8.24
CA LEU A 108 -14.37 -5.57 -8.65
C LEU A 108 -15.88 -5.47 -8.40
N ILE A 109 -16.34 -4.51 -7.60
CA ILE A 109 -17.75 -4.21 -7.39
C ILE A 109 -18.06 -2.98 -8.26
N PRO A 110 -18.47 -3.13 -9.53
CA PRO A 110 -19.01 -2.00 -10.26
C PRO A 110 -20.16 -1.46 -9.43
N ALA A 111 -20.15 -0.15 -9.17
CA ALA A 111 -21.26 0.54 -8.54
C ALA A 111 -22.49 0.29 -9.43
N ARG A 112 -23.31 -0.70 -9.07
CA ARG A 112 -24.62 -0.92 -9.68
C ARG A 112 -25.36 0.40 -9.51
N ASN A 113 -25.44 1.15 -10.60
CA ASN A 113 -26.06 2.46 -10.63
C ASN A 113 -27.46 2.32 -10.02
N GLU A 114 -27.77 3.06 -8.96
CA GLU A 114 -29.13 3.04 -8.36
C GLU A 114 -30.21 3.43 -9.40
N ARG A 115 -29.80 4.13 -10.48
CA ARG A 115 -30.63 4.36 -11.67
C ARG A 115 -31.10 3.08 -12.37
N GLU A 116 -30.29 2.02 -12.41
CA GLU A 116 -30.67 0.74 -13.02
C GLU A 116 -31.69 -0.03 -12.16
N ARG A 117 -31.71 0.19 -10.84
CA ARG A 117 -32.72 -0.43 -9.97
C ARG A 117 -34.10 0.17 -10.16
N ARG A 118 -34.20 1.50 -10.32
CA ARG A 118 -35.51 2.16 -10.55
C ARG A 118 -36.11 1.86 -11.92
N ASN A 119 -35.28 1.57 -12.93
CA ASN A 119 -35.76 1.33 -14.29
C ASN A 119 -36.09 -0.14 -14.59
N ASN A 120 -35.71 -1.09 -13.72
CA ASN A 120 -35.88 -2.53 -13.96
C ASN A 120 -37.04 -3.18 -13.18
N GLU A 121 -37.76 -2.43 -12.34
CA GLU A 121 -38.89 -2.95 -11.55
C GLU A 121 -40.27 -2.67 -12.21
N GLY A 122 -40.28 -2.12 -13.43
CA GLY A 122 -41.49 -1.94 -14.23
C GLY A 122 -41.71 -3.07 -15.26
N PRO A 123 -42.95 -3.38 -15.64
CA PRO A 123 -43.26 -4.41 -16.64
C PRO A 123 -42.62 -4.17 -18.02
N GLU A 124 -42.13 -2.95 -18.29
CA GLU A 124 -41.40 -2.60 -19.52
C GLU A 124 -40.01 -3.26 -19.61
N ALA A 125 -39.37 -3.56 -18.48
CA ALA A 125 -38.04 -4.19 -18.44
C ALA A 125 -38.05 -5.63 -18.98
N LEU A 126 -39.16 -6.35 -18.79
CA LEU A 126 -39.37 -7.69 -19.37
C LEU A 126 -39.58 -7.61 -20.89
N GLY A 127 -40.21 -6.56 -21.39
CA GLY A 127 -40.42 -6.34 -22.83
C GLY A 127 -39.10 -6.16 -23.59
N PHE A 128 -38.14 -5.44 -23.00
CA PHE A 128 -36.80 -5.25 -23.58
C PHE A 128 -36.00 -6.56 -23.61
N PHE A 129 -36.11 -7.36 -22.55
CA PHE A 129 -35.42 -8.65 -22.43
C PHE A 129 -35.97 -9.70 -23.42
N LEU A 130 -37.29 -9.73 -23.62
CA LEU A 130 -37.94 -10.63 -24.56
C LEU A 130 -37.75 -10.20 -26.03
N GLY A 131 -37.68 -8.89 -26.30
CA GLY A 131 -37.38 -8.36 -27.64
C GLY A 131 -35.97 -8.67 -28.13
N GLY A 132 -34.99 -8.76 -27.24
CA GLY A 132 -33.63 -9.20 -27.58
C GLY A 132 -33.54 -10.68 -27.97
N LEU A 133 -34.38 -11.53 -27.39
CA LEU A 133 -34.41 -12.97 -27.68
C LEU A 133 -35.09 -13.30 -29.02
N THR A 134 -36.01 -12.46 -29.50
CA THR A 134 -36.63 -12.63 -30.82
C THR A 134 -35.73 -12.14 -31.95
N GLN A 135 -34.88 -11.15 -31.73
CA GLN A 135 -33.94 -10.63 -32.73
C GLN A 135 -32.75 -11.57 -32.99
N ALA A 136 -32.30 -12.31 -31.95
CA ALA A 136 -31.25 -13.32 -32.07
C ALA A 136 -31.67 -14.56 -32.87
N ARG A 137 -32.97 -14.80 -33.08
CA ARG A 137 -33.49 -15.91 -33.90
C ARG A 137 -33.62 -15.56 -35.39
N GLN A 138 -33.64 -14.28 -35.77
CA GLN A 138 -33.80 -13.87 -37.18
C GLN A 138 -32.47 -13.63 -37.91
N SER A 139 -31.34 -13.64 -37.20
CA SER A 139 -30.00 -13.41 -37.77
C SER A 139 -29.25 -14.71 -38.11
N GLY A 140 -29.85 -15.88 -37.89
CA GLY A 140 -29.25 -17.19 -38.18
C GLY A 140 -29.66 -17.83 -39.51
N ASP A 141 -30.53 -17.19 -40.30
CA ASP A 141 -31.12 -17.80 -41.50
C ASP A 141 -30.94 -16.89 -42.74
N LYS A 142 -29.68 -16.67 -43.12
CA LYS A 142 -29.30 -16.36 -44.51
C LYS A 142 -27.97 -17.05 -44.81
N ALA A 143 -28.08 -18.27 -45.33
CA ALA A 143 -27.08 -18.84 -46.22
C ALA A 143 -27.12 -18.07 -47.54
N ASP A 144 -25.95 -17.67 -48.03
CA ASP A 144 -25.40 -18.03 -49.36
C ASP A 144 -24.01 -17.42 -49.53
#